data_AF-A0A2S5T572-F1
#
_entry.id   AF-A0A2S5T572-F1
#
_cell.length_a   1.000
_cell.length_b   1.000
_cell.length_c   1.000
_cell.angle_alpha   90.00
_cell.angle_beta   90.00
_cell.angle_gamma   90.00
#
_symmetry.space_group_name_H-M   'P 1'
#
loop_
_entity.id
_entity.type
_entity.pdbx_description
1 polymer ?
#
loop_
_entity_poly.entity_id
_entity_poly.type
_entity_poly.pdbx_seq_one_letter_code
_entity_poly.pdbx_strand_id
1 'polypeptide(L)'
;MARQYTDAQLKEMARPFESHALDALAAGDIPRVRALMREMAQGPAGLDALSGHTLARKVGKLRQDFGEERTREALRRIGRQLMRTWARDLQAGDEKGAITAVIEVYKHQVGAQLQPSETDDEVVVDLLPCGSGGRLERQGVTAKHPRWYAGWSDGVPSYCQLCKAYQDGLNEQVGYPAWTTEKGPDGTCRMRFRKQQPGTRLFEPGELDEAARTRLQRAEAALEAGDLEQVAALLDGQRKDWMPWHDFGIVCLEYFYNVALELGGPDYLDELLAQTYEPAFVAGFPRYDAMSDDELVREIARTWNYHCADFKIQEEDDRFVFVLDPCGSGGRLLRGQVWRDMFHYGEPLSQKMPQPHPINFQRHDAPTYCTHCAASNRAQFKGGPLFFVIDGHAQMQPGQPCRQFSYKKAAARRCDPALPAQVGLSPTPSPEGTS
;
A
#
# COMPACT_ATOMS: atom_id res chain seq x y z
N MET A 1 30.36 16.84 3.06
CA MET A 1 31.02 15.55 3.40
C MET A 1 31.33 14.84 2.11
N ALA A 2 32.37 14.00 2.07
CA ALA A 2 32.70 13.29 0.83
C ALA A 2 31.57 12.35 0.42
N ARG A 3 31.35 12.29 -0.91
CA ARG A 3 30.53 11.29 -1.59
C ARG A 3 30.98 9.87 -1.21
N GLN A 4 30.05 9.01 -0.81
CA GLN A 4 30.27 7.65 -0.33
C GLN A 4 30.24 6.61 -1.47
N TYR A 5 29.47 6.88 -2.54
CA TYR A 5 29.25 5.93 -3.61
C TYR A 5 29.43 6.53 -5.01
N THR A 6 29.95 5.74 -5.92
CA THR A 6 29.95 6.02 -7.36
C THR A 6 28.55 5.90 -7.96
N ASP A 7 28.30 6.50 -9.13
CA ASP A 7 27.00 6.39 -9.83
C ASP A 7 26.67 4.92 -10.16
N ALA A 8 27.68 4.10 -10.46
CA ALA A 8 27.49 2.67 -10.72
C ALA A 8 27.02 1.92 -9.47
N GLN A 9 27.57 2.23 -8.29
CA GLN A 9 27.13 1.64 -7.03
C GLN A 9 25.70 2.07 -6.68
N LEU A 10 25.35 3.34 -6.87
CA LEU A 10 23.98 3.84 -6.66
C LEU A 10 22.98 3.18 -7.61
N LYS A 11 23.36 3.00 -8.89
CA LYS A 11 22.54 2.27 -9.86
C LYS A 11 22.34 0.81 -9.44
N GLU A 12 23.38 0.15 -8.95
CA GLU A 12 23.28 -1.23 -8.43
C GLU A 12 22.37 -1.31 -7.20
N MET A 13 22.43 -0.34 -6.28
CA MET A 13 21.53 -0.28 -5.12
C MET A 13 20.06 -0.05 -5.49
N ALA A 14 19.80 0.65 -6.60
CA ALA A 14 18.44 0.86 -7.08
C ALA A 14 17.83 -0.39 -7.73
N ARG A 15 18.67 -1.36 -8.16
CA ARG A 15 18.19 -2.57 -8.81
C ARG A 15 17.32 -3.40 -7.87
N PRO A 16 16.23 -3.98 -8.37
CA PRO A 16 15.36 -4.81 -7.56
C PRO A 16 15.91 -6.24 -7.45
N PHE A 17 15.42 -6.99 -6.46
CA PHE A 17 15.88 -8.36 -6.20
C PHE A 17 15.68 -9.31 -7.37
N GLU A 18 14.62 -9.15 -8.17
CA GLU A 18 14.41 -9.99 -9.35
C GLU A 18 15.52 -9.85 -10.37
N SER A 19 16.10 -8.66 -10.55
CA SER A 19 17.21 -8.46 -11.49
C SER A 19 18.46 -9.21 -11.04
N HIS A 20 18.77 -9.18 -9.74
CA HIS A 20 19.88 -9.97 -9.19
C HIS A 20 19.60 -11.47 -9.24
N ALA A 21 18.34 -11.89 -9.14
CA ALA A 21 17.95 -13.29 -9.21
C ALA A 21 18.06 -13.83 -10.63
N LEU A 22 17.71 -13.03 -11.64
CA LEU A 22 17.91 -13.37 -13.05
C LEU A 22 19.41 -13.49 -13.39
N ASP A 23 20.25 -12.58 -12.90
CA ASP A 23 21.71 -12.69 -13.06
C ASP A 23 22.25 -13.99 -12.43
N ALA A 24 21.81 -14.32 -11.22
CA ALA A 24 22.21 -15.54 -10.52
C ALA A 24 21.73 -16.80 -11.26
N LEU A 25 20.50 -16.78 -11.79
CA LEU A 25 19.94 -17.88 -12.57
C LEU A 25 20.75 -18.10 -13.86
N ALA A 26 21.11 -17.03 -14.57
CA ALA A 26 21.95 -17.11 -15.77
C ALA A 26 23.36 -17.66 -15.47
N ALA A 27 23.89 -17.41 -14.26
CA ALA A 27 25.15 -17.96 -13.79
C ALA A 27 25.04 -19.40 -13.24
N GLY A 28 23.84 -19.97 -13.16
CA GLY A 28 23.60 -21.29 -12.56
C GLY A 28 23.66 -21.31 -11.03
N ASP A 29 23.66 -20.16 -10.36
CA ASP A 29 23.72 -20.03 -8.90
C ASP A 29 22.31 -20.17 -8.27
N ILE A 30 21.78 -21.40 -8.30
CA ILE A 30 20.48 -21.75 -7.73
C ILE A 30 20.37 -21.43 -6.23
N PRO A 31 21.40 -21.65 -5.39
CA PRO A 31 21.38 -21.21 -3.99
C PRO A 31 21.11 -19.71 -3.83
N ARG A 32 21.74 -18.87 -4.66
CA ARG A 32 21.52 -17.41 -4.65
C ARG A 32 20.13 -17.04 -5.13
N VAL A 33 19.61 -17.69 -6.18
CA VAL A 33 18.21 -17.49 -6.64
C VAL A 33 17.24 -17.73 -5.49
N ARG A 34 17.36 -18.85 -4.77
CA ARG A 34 16.49 -19.17 -3.63
C ARG A 34 16.62 -18.16 -2.49
N ALA A 35 17.82 -17.65 -2.23
CA ALA A 35 18.02 -16.62 -1.21
C ALA A 35 17.30 -15.32 -1.59
N LEU A 36 17.40 -14.89 -2.84
CA LEU A 36 16.73 -13.69 -3.34
C LEU A 36 15.21 -13.86 -3.37
N MET A 37 14.69 -15.05 -3.72
CA MET A 37 13.25 -15.34 -3.66
C MET A 37 12.67 -15.20 -2.25
N ARG A 38 13.41 -15.60 -1.21
CA ARG A 38 13.00 -15.36 0.19
C ARG A 38 12.95 -13.86 0.53
N GLU A 39 13.92 -13.09 0.04
CA GLU A 39 13.90 -11.62 0.20
C GLU A 39 12.71 -10.99 -0.52
N MET A 40 12.41 -11.46 -1.74
CA MET A 40 11.26 -11.02 -2.52
C MET A 40 9.92 -11.31 -1.83
N ALA A 41 9.78 -12.48 -1.21
CA ALA A 41 8.56 -12.85 -0.48
C ALA A 41 8.28 -11.92 0.72
N GLN A 42 9.32 -11.34 1.32
CA GLN A 42 9.21 -10.40 2.45
C GLN A 42 9.21 -8.93 2.03
N GLY A 43 9.42 -8.64 0.74
CA GLY A 43 9.56 -7.28 0.22
C GLY A 43 8.41 -6.34 0.63
N PRO A 44 7.15 -6.70 0.36
CA PRO A 44 6.00 -5.85 0.68
C PRO A 44 5.61 -5.78 2.17
N ALA A 45 6.19 -6.60 3.05
CA ALA A 45 5.60 -6.88 4.37
C ALA A 45 5.42 -5.64 5.26
N GLY A 46 6.37 -4.70 5.25
CA GLY A 46 6.26 -3.45 6.00
C GLY A 46 5.14 -2.54 5.47
N LEU A 47 5.02 -2.40 4.15
CA LEU A 47 4.01 -1.56 3.49
C LEU A 47 2.60 -2.14 3.66
N ASP A 48 2.47 -3.47 3.57
CA ASP A 48 1.21 -4.16 3.80
C ASP A 48 0.76 -4.07 5.27
N ALA A 49 1.68 -4.28 6.23
CA ALA A 49 1.36 -4.09 7.65
C ALA A 49 0.89 -2.66 7.94
N LEU A 50 1.60 -1.66 7.40
CA LEU A 50 1.24 -0.25 7.53
C LEU A 50 -0.15 0.03 6.95
N SER A 51 -0.44 -0.46 5.74
CA SER A 51 -1.74 -0.33 5.09
C SER A 51 -2.86 -0.96 5.92
N GLY A 52 -2.65 -2.20 6.38
CA GLY A 52 -3.60 -2.95 7.20
C GLY A 52 -4.01 -2.21 8.48
N HIS A 53 -3.01 -1.76 9.25
CA HIS A 53 -3.24 -1.03 10.49
C HIS A 53 -3.85 0.36 10.26
N THR A 54 -3.37 1.08 9.24
CA THR A 54 -3.84 2.43 8.94
C THR A 54 -5.31 2.42 8.53
N LEU A 55 -5.72 1.50 7.63
CA LEU A 55 -7.12 1.35 7.22
C LEU A 55 -8.02 1.02 8.42
N ALA A 56 -7.65 0.05 9.25
CA ALA A 56 -8.43 -0.31 10.44
C ALA A 56 -8.58 0.88 11.41
N ARG A 57 -7.49 1.62 11.65
CA ARG A 57 -7.49 2.79 12.53
C ARG A 57 -8.33 3.94 11.97
N LYS A 58 -8.34 4.17 10.66
CA LYS A 58 -9.21 5.18 10.03
C LYS A 58 -10.68 4.86 10.20
N VAL A 59 -11.07 3.61 9.95
CA VAL A 59 -12.44 3.12 10.23
C VAL A 59 -12.79 3.33 11.71
N GLY A 60 -11.87 2.95 12.61
CA GLY A 60 -12.03 3.18 14.04
C GLY A 60 -12.15 4.65 14.44
N LYS A 61 -11.39 5.56 13.81
CA LYS A 61 -11.43 7.00 14.05
C LYS A 61 -12.77 7.60 13.64
N LEU A 62 -13.21 7.33 12.41
CA LEU A 62 -14.51 7.79 11.92
C LEU A 62 -15.63 7.37 12.87
N ARG A 63 -15.61 6.12 13.33
CA ARG A 63 -16.62 5.64 14.29
C ARG A 63 -16.57 6.40 15.61
N GLN A 64 -15.39 6.63 16.15
CA GLN A 64 -15.25 7.35 17.42
C GLN A 64 -15.77 8.79 17.32
N ASP A 65 -15.52 9.45 16.20
CA ASP A 65 -15.87 10.86 16.03
C ASP A 65 -17.33 11.06 15.59
N PHE A 66 -17.86 10.14 14.79
CA PHE A 66 -19.14 10.32 14.09
C PHE A 66 -20.18 9.24 14.37
N GLY A 67 -19.83 8.21 15.16
CA GLY A 67 -20.70 7.07 15.42
C GLY A 67 -20.71 6.02 14.31
N GLU A 68 -21.31 4.86 14.60
CA GLU A 68 -21.33 3.72 13.68
C GLU A 68 -22.12 4.00 12.40
N GLU A 69 -23.30 4.61 12.51
CA GLU A 69 -24.19 4.85 11.37
C GLU A 69 -23.51 5.72 10.29
N ARG A 70 -23.02 6.90 10.68
CA ARG A 70 -22.32 7.81 9.77
C ARG A 70 -21.04 7.20 9.22
N THR A 71 -20.36 6.36 9.99
CA THR A 71 -19.19 5.62 9.50
C THR A 71 -19.58 4.58 8.46
N ARG A 72 -20.64 3.79 8.69
CA ARG A 72 -21.14 2.80 7.72
C ARG A 72 -21.52 3.47 6.40
N GLU A 73 -22.16 4.64 6.45
CA GLU A 73 -22.49 5.38 5.24
C GLU A 73 -21.23 5.84 4.48
N ALA A 74 -20.22 6.35 5.18
CA ALA A 74 -18.94 6.69 4.58
C ALA A 74 -18.25 5.46 3.95
N LEU A 75 -18.23 4.33 4.66
CA LEU A 75 -17.66 3.08 4.15
C LEU A 75 -18.42 2.57 2.93
N ARG A 76 -19.76 2.64 2.92
CA ARG A 76 -20.59 2.26 1.78
C ARG A 76 -20.23 3.04 0.52
N ARG A 77 -20.04 4.35 0.64
CA ARG A 77 -19.57 5.21 -0.47
C ARG A 77 -18.18 4.82 -0.96
N ILE A 78 -17.24 4.59 -0.04
CA ILE A 78 -15.89 4.10 -0.37
C ILE A 78 -15.97 2.77 -1.12
N GLY A 79 -16.74 1.81 -0.60
CA GLY A 79 -16.85 0.48 -1.18
C GLY A 79 -17.51 0.48 -2.55
N ARG A 80 -18.57 1.27 -2.74
CA ARG A 80 -19.19 1.46 -4.06
C ARG A 80 -18.20 1.99 -5.09
N GLN A 81 -17.45 3.04 -4.73
CA GLN A 81 -16.49 3.64 -5.65
C GLN A 81 -15.29 2.73 -5.94
N LEU A 82 -14.79 2.01 -4.93
CA LEU A 82 -13.65 1.10 -5.08
C LEU A 82 -14.01 -0.13 -5.93
N MET A 83 -15.24 -0.63 -5.82
CA MET A 83 -15.70 -1.83 -6.52
C MET A 83 -16.30 -1.59 -7.91
N ARG A 84 -16.31 -0.34 -8.41
CA ARG A 84 -16.94 0.02 -9.69
C ARG A 84 -16.43 -0.75 -10.91
N THR A 85 -15.13 -1.07 -10.94
CA THR A 85 -14.53 -1.80 -12.06
C THR A 85 -14.93 -3.27 -12.03
N TRP A 86 -15.08 -3.87 -10.84
CA TRP A 86 -15.61 -5.22 -10.70
C TRP A 86 -17.09 -5.28 -11.07
N ALA A 87 -17.88 -4.27 -10.66
CA ALA A 87 -19.28 -4.18 -11.05
C ALA A 87 -19.44 -4.11 -12.57
N ARG A 88 -18.58 -3.33 -13.25
CA ARG A 88 -18.55 -3.24 -14.72
C ARG A 88 -18.24 -4.58 -15.37
N ASP A 89 -17.22 -5.30 -14.90
CA ASP A 89 -16.86 -6.62 -15.44
C ASP A 89 -18.02 -7.62 -15.30
N LEU A 90 -18.64 -7.67 -14.11
CA LEU A 90 -19.79 -8.56 -13.86
C LEU A 90 -21.01 -8.19 -14.72
N GLN A 91 -21.30 -6.91 -14.90
CA GLN A 91 -22.38 -6.45 -15.78
C GLN A 91 -22.11 -6.75 -17.25
N ALA A 92 -20.84 -6.83 -17.64
CA ALA A 92 -20.41 -7.25 -18.98
C ALA A 92 -20.35 -8.78 -19.14
N GLY A 93 -20.61 -9.55 -18.09
CA GLY A 93 -20.57 -11.02 -18.09
C GLY A 93 -19.18 -11.62 -17.86
N ASP A 94 -18.17 -10.83 -17.48
CA ASP A 94 -16.83 -11.33 -17.14
C ASP A 94 -16.76 -11.72 -15.64
N GLU A 95 -17.51 -12.76 -15.27
CA GLU A 95 -17.54 -13.25 -13.88
C GLU A 95 -16.21 -13.87 -13.45
N LYS A 96 -15.56 -14.60 -14.35
CA LYS A 96 -14.25 -15.21 -14.11
C LYS A 96 -13.19 -14.15 -13.82
N GLY A 97 -13.08 -13.14 -14.68
CA GLY A 97 -12.12 -12.05 -14.51
C GLY A 97 -12.36 -11.24 -13.24
N ALA A 98 -13.62 -10.95 -12.90
CA ALA A 98 -13.98 -10.27 -11.66
C ALA A 98 -13.57 -11.07 -10.41
N ILE A 99 -13.83 -12.39 -10.39
CA ILE A 99 -13.46 -13.28 -9.27
C ILE A 99 -11.94 -13.38 -9.14
N THR A 100 -11.23 -13.64 -10.24
CA THR A 100 -9.77 -13.69 -10.26
C THR A 100 -9.17 -12.38 -9.75
N ALA A 101 -9.70 -11.23 -10.15
CA ALA A 101 -9.23 -9.94 -9.66
C ALA A 101 -9.40 -9.78 -8.13
N VAL A 102 -10.48 -10.30 -7.53
CA VAL A 102 -10.57 -10.30 -6.05
C VAL A 102 -9.52 -11.22 -5.44
N ILE A 103 -9.27 -12.40 -6.02
CA ILE A 103 -8.21 -13.32 -5.57
C ILE A 103 -6.83 -12.66 -5.64
N GLU A 104 -6.52 -11.91 -6.70
CA GLU A 104 -5.28 -11.14 -6.84
C GLU A 104 -5.07 -10.16 -5.68
N VAL A 105 -6.13 -9.50 -5.21
CA VAL A 105 -6.04 -8.59 -4.05
C VAL A 105 -5.68 -9.33 -2.76
N TYR A 106 -6.31 -10.49 -2.50
CA TYR A 106 -6.13 -11.20 -1.24
C TYR A 106 -4.86 -12.06 -1.18
N LYS A 107 -4.42 -12.65 -2.30
CA LYS A 107 -3.24 -13.53 -2.31
C LYS A 107 -1.93 -12.81 -1.97
N HIS A 108 -1.90 -11.49 -2.15
CA HIS A 108 -0.74 -10.65 -1.87
C HIS A 108 -0.73 -10.03 -0.46
N GLN A 109 -1.76 -10.27 0.35
CA GLN A 109 -1.76 -9.83 1.75
C GLN A 109 -0.86 -10.77 2.57
N VAL A 110 0.11 -10.20 3.29
CA VAL A 110 1.09 -10.97 4.06
C VAL A 110 0.39 -11.81 5.12
N GLY A 111 0.67 -13.11 5.06
CA GLY A 111 0.08 -14.11 5.94
C GLY A 111 -1.29 -14.61 5.49
N ALA A 112 -1.81 -14.19 4.33
CA ALA A 112 -2.99 -14.83 3.74
C ALA A 112 -2.67 -16.23 3.23
N GLN A 113 -3.63 -17.15 3.37
CA GLN A 113 -3.60 -18.47 2.73
C GLN A 113 -4.94 -18.71 2.07
N LEU A 114 -4.94 -18.92 0.75
CA LEU A 114 -6.14 -19.09 -0.05
C LEU A 114 -6.29 -20.56 -0.43
N GLN A 115 -7.47 -21.13 -0.19
CA GLN A 115 -7.86 -22.45 -0.64
C GLN A 115 -9.15 -22.31 -1.45
N PRO A 116 -9.03 -22.11 -2.77
CA PRO A 116 -10.19 -21.90 -3.60
C PRO A 116 -10.80 -23.24 -4.05
N SER A 117 -12.11 -23.23 -4.31
CA SER A 117 -12.86 -24.36 -4.86
C SER A 117 -14.05 -23.84 -5.65
N GLU A 118 -14.59 -24.69 -6.52
CA GLU A 118 -15.72 -24.35 -7.36
C GLU A 118 -16.82 -25.41 -7.19
N THR A 119 -18.06 -24.96 -6.98
CA THR A 119 -19.27 -25.78 -6.95
C THR A 119 -20.12 -25.46 -8.18
N ASP A 120 -21.27 -26.11 -8.35
CA ASP A 120 -22.18 -25.78 -9.46
C ASP A 120 -22.70 -24.34 -9.39
N ASP A 121 -22.84 -23.78 -8.20
CA ASP A 121 -23.47 -22.46 -7.98
C ASP A 121 -22.49 -21.35 -7.61
N GLU A 122 -21.32 -21.71 -7.09
CA GLU A 122 -20.41 -20.75 -6.46
C GLU A 122 -18.94 -21.03 -6.73
N VAL A 123 -18.13 -19.98 -6.62
CA VAL A 123 -16.69 -20.10 -6.36
C VAL A 123 -16.47 -19.74 -4.90
N VAL A 124 -15.84 -20.64 -4.14
CA VAL A 124 -15.57 -20.48 -2.71
C VAL A 124 -14.07 -20.30 -2.52
N VAL A 125 -13.66 -19.31 -1.73
CA VAL A 125 -12.26 -19.13 -1.35
C VAL A 125 -12.16 -19.11 0.17
N ASP A 126 -11.63 -20.18 0.74
CA ASP A 126 -11.33 -20.27 2.15
C ASP A 126 -10.01 -19.55 2.45
N LEU A 127 -10.08 -18.63 3.41
CA LEU A 127 -8.99 -17.76 3.81
C LEU A 127 -8.52 -18.12 5.23
N LEU A 128 -7.32 -18.71 5.34
CA LEU A 128 -6.87 -19.40 6.56
C LEU A 128 -5.52 -18.89 7.09
N PRO A 129 -5.34 -17.59 7.41
CA PRO A 129 -6.34 -16.52 7.57
C PRO A 129 -6.49 -15.62 6.33
N CYS A 130 -7.34 -14.60 6.40
CA CYS A 130 -7.57 -13.65 5.30
C CYS A 130 -6.51 -12.57 5.06
N GLY A 131 -5.38 -12.59 5.76
CA GLY A 131 -4.29 -11.61 5.59
C GLY A 131 -4.62 -10.16 6.02
N SER A 132 -5.89 -9.84 6.24
CA SER A 132 -6.38 -8.50 6.55
C SER A 132 -6.99 -8.41 7.95
N GLY A 133 -8.32 -8.34 8.09
CA GLY A 133 -8.98 -8.24 9.40
C GLY A 133 -8.67 -9.43 10.30
N GLY A 134 -8.63 -10.64 9.73
CA GLY A 134 -8.25 -11.86 10.44
C GLY A 134 -6.79 -11.89 10.89
N ARG A 135 -5.88 -11.24 10.14
CA ARG A 135 -4.48 -11.06 10.59
C ARG A 135 -4.42 -10.17 11.82
N LEU A 136 -5.15 -9.05 11.82
CA LEU A 136 -5.20 -8.12 12.97
C LEU A 136 -5.78 -8.81 14.22
N GLU A 137 -6.76 -9.69 14.04
CA GLU A 137 -7.29 -10.53 15.11
C GLU A 137 -6.25 -11.49 15.67
N ARG A 138 -5.50 -12.20 14.80
CA ARG A 138 -4.40 -13.09 15.23
C ARG A 138 -3.26 -12.35 15.93
N GLN A 139 -2.98 -11.10 15.55
CA GLN A 139 -2.03 -10.24 16.26
C GLN A 139 -2.55 -9.78 17.63
N GLY A 140 -3.83 -10.00 17.92
CA GLY A 140 -4.49 -9.63 19.17
C GLY A 140 -4.79 -8.14 19.30
N VAL A 141 -4.68 -7.34 18.22
CA VAL A 141 -4.87 -5.89 18.32
C VAL A 141 -6.34 -5.50 18.49
N THR A 142 -7.27 -6.35 18.05
CA THR A 142 -8.72 -6.19 18.31
C THR A 142 -9.03 -6.26 19.80
N ALA A 143 -8.36 -7.16 20.54
CA ALA A 143 -8.51 -7.29 21.99
C ALA A 143 -7.70 -6.23 22.77
N LYS A 144 -6.47 -5.94 22.35
CA LYS A 144 -5.59 -4.97 23.03
C LYS A 144 -6.02 -3.52 22.84
N HIS A 145 -6.59 -3.19 21.69
CA HIS A 145 -6.93 -1.82 21.29
C HIS A 145 -8.34 -1.74 20.67
N PRO A 146 -9.39 -2.17 21.40
CA PRO A 146 -10.74 -2.31 20.84
C PRO A 146 -11.31 -0.98 20.33
N ARG A 147 -10.94 0.15 20.96
CA ARG A 147 -11.36 1.49 20.52
C ARG A 147 -11.03 1.79 19.05
N TRP A 148 -9.92 1.24 18.54
CA TRP A 148 -9.47 1.44 17.16
C TRP A 148 -9.85 0.29 16.23
N TYR A 149 -9.77 -0.95 16.72
CA TYR A 149 -9.84 -2.13 15.86
C TYR A 149 -11.11 -2.97 16.00
N ALA A 150 -11.91 -2.78 17.06
CA ALA A 150 -13.08 -3.61 17.37
C ALA A 150 -14.17 -2.76 18.05
N GLY A 151 -15.07 -3.35 18.83
CA GLY A 151 -16.06 -2.61 19.64
C GLY A 151 -17.26 -2.07 18.85
N TRP A 152 -17.52 -2.62 17.67
CA TRP A 152 -18.74 -2.33 16.92
C TRP A 152 -19.91 -3.08 17.53
N SER A 153 -21.12 -2.51 17.43
CA SER A 153 -22.35 -3.06 18.01
C SER A 153 -22.72 -4.45 17.48
N ASP A 154 -22.32 -4.76 16.25
CA ASP A 154 -22.50 -6.07 15.59
C ASP A 154 -21.36 -7.07 15.85
N GLY A 155 -20.35 -6.68 16.66
CA GLY A 155 -19.18 -7.50 16.95
C GLY A 155 -18.17 -7.62 15.81
N VAL A 156 -18.41 -6.98 14.66
CA VAL A 156 -17.52 -7.06 13.49
C VAL A 156 -16.37 -6.04 13.62
N PRO A 157 -15.09 -6.48 13.57
CA PRO A 157 -13.94 -5.57 13.71
C PRO A 157 -13.87 -4.48 12.65
N SER A 158 -13.20 -3.36 12.96
CA SER A 158 -13.09 -2.19 12.09
C SER A 158 -12.63 -2.51 10.67
N TYR A 159 -11.60 -3.35 10.51
CA TYR A 159 -11.15 -3.74 9.16
C TYR A 159 -12.22 -4.59 8.44
N CYS A 160 -12.90 -5.49 9.16
CA CYS A 160 -13.93 -6.33 8.57
C CYS A 160 -15.16 -5.51 8.12
N GLN A 161 -15.48 -4.40 8.79
CA GLN A 161 -16.51 -3.45 8.32
C GLN A 161 -16.17 -2.87 6.94
N LEU A 162 -14.90 -2.55 6.71
CA LEU A 162 -14.42 -2.06 5.42
C LEU A 162 -14.53 -3.14 4.34
N CYS A 163 -14.16 -4.40 4.65
CA CYS A 163 -14.37 -5.54 3.75
C CYS A 163 -15.86 -5.75 3.40
N LYS A 164 -16.75 -5.60 4.39
CA LYS A 164 -18.21 -5.68 4.18
C LYS A 164 -18.72 -4.56 3.29
N ALA A 165 -18.23 -3.34 3.48
CA ALA A 165 -18.60 -2.23 2.61
C ALA A 165 -18.18 -2.44 1.14
N TYR A 166 -17.08 -3.15 0.87
CA TYR A 166 -16.73 -3.54 -0.50
C TYR A 166 -17.75 -4.51 -1.10
N GLN A 167 -18.12 -5.55 -0.35
CA GLN A 167 -19.16 -6.50 -0.77
C GLN A 167 -20.48 -5.79 -1.03
N ASP A 168 -20.94 -4.97 -0.09
CA ASP A 168 -22.19 -4.24 -0.20
C ASP A 168 -22.17 -3.28 -1.38
N GLY A 169 -21.05 -2.56 -1.58
CA GLY A 169 -20.87 -1.66 -2.72
C GLY A 169 -20.89 -2.38 -4.07
N LEU A 170 -20.30 -3.58 -4.16
CA LEU A 170 -20.38 -4.40 -5.37
C LEU A 170 -21.81 -4.91 -5.59
N ASN A 171 -22.40 -5.52 -4.56
CA ASN A 171 -23.72 -6.16 -4.61
C ASN A 171 -24.84 -5.15 -4.92
N GLU A 172 -24.76 -3.93 -4.37
CA GLU A 172 -25.69 -2.85 -4.68
C GLU A 172 -25.63 -2.46 -6.16
N GLN A 173 -24.43 -2.41 -6.75
CA GLN A 173 -24.24 -2.01 -8.15
C GLN A 173 -24.72 -3.08 -9.14
N VAL A 174 -24.58 -4.37 -8.81
CA VAL A 174 -24.98 -5.48 -9.69
C VAL A 174 -26.39 -6.00 -9.39
N GLY A 175 -26.99 -5.63 -8.25
CA GLY A 175 -28.37 -5.96 -7.90
C GLY A 175 -28.59 -7.37 -7.32
N TYR A 176 -27.52 -8.09 -6.96
CA TYR A 176 -27.57 -9.42 -6.35
C TYR A 176 -26.34 -9.67 -5.45
N PRO A 177 -26.35 -10.67 -4.55
CA PRO A 177 -25.21 -10.96 -3.68
C PRO A 177 -24.09 -11.67 -4.45
N ALA A 178 -23.42 -10.94 -5.34
CA ALA A 178 -22.33 -11.45 -6.17
C ALA A 178 -21.13 -11.92 -5.34
N TRP A 179 -20.81 -11.20 -4.27
CA TRP A 179 -19.75 -11.54 -3.35
C TRP A 179 -20.21 -11.43 -1.90
N THR A 180 -20.00 -12.47 -1.12
CA THR A 180 -20.25 -12.48 0.32
C THR A 180 -19.07 -13.09 1.08
N THR A 181 -18.99 -12.77 2.37
CA THR A 181 -18.00 -13.31 3.29
C THR A 181 -18.65 -13.79 4.57
N GLU A 182 -18.13 -14.88 5.12
CA GLU A 182 -18.47 -15.41 6.42
C GLU A 182 -17.19 -15.44 7.27
N LYS A 183 -17.17 -14.64 8.35
CA LYS A 183 -16.03 -14.61 9.27
C LYS A 183 -16.08 -15.85 10.16
N GLY A 184 -14.98 -16.60 10.19
CA GLY A 184 -14.78 -17.71 11.10
C GLY A 184 -13.98 -17.34 12.35
N PRO A 185 -13.69 -18.33 13.22
CA PRO A 185 -12.80 -18.15 14.37
C PRO A 185 -11.35 -17.91 13.93
N ASP A 186 -10.52 -17.41 14.85
CA ASP A 186 -9.06 -17.30 14.68
C ASP A 186 -8.63 -16.62 13.36
N GLY A 187 -9.33 -15.56 12.97
CA GLY A 187 -9.05 -14.79 11.77
C GLY A 187 -9.27 -15.51 10.44
N THR A 188 -9.97 -16.64 10.44
CA THR A 188 -10.42 -17.31 9.21
C THR A 188 -11.59 -16.58 8.58
N CYS A 189 -11.75 -16.71 7.27
CA CYS A 189 -12.89 -16.15 6.53
C CYS A 189 -13.19 -17.02 5.32
N ARG A 190 -14.46 -17.16 4.96
CA ARG A 190 -14.89 -17.82 3.73
C ARG A 190 -15.50 -16.80 2.78
N MET A 191 -14.90 -16.61 1.61
CA MET A 191 -15.48 -15.83 0.53
C MET A 191 -16.32 -16.72 -0.37
N ARG A 192 -17.49 -16.25 -0.78
CA ARG A 192 -18.35 -16.92 -1.76
C ARG A 192 -18.69 -15.95 -2.87
N PHE A 193 -18.49 -16.40 -4.10
CA PHE A 193 -18.88 -15.68 -5.31
C PHE A 193 -19.99 -16.45 -6.00
N ARG A 194 -21.16 -15.82 -6.16
CA ARG A 194 -22.30 -16.45 -6.81
C ARG A 194 -22.13 -16.39 -8.32
N LYS A 195 -22.24 -17.53 -8.99
CA LYS A 195 -22.22 -17.61 -10.46
C LYS A 195 -23.48 -16.99 -11.06
N GLN A 196 -23.33 -16.28 -12.17
CA GLN A 196 -24.47 -15.77 -12.92
C GLN A 196 -25.21 -16.90 -13.63
N GLN A 197 -24.50 -17.97 -14.00
CA GLN A 197 -25.05 -19.16 -14.65
C GLN A 197 -24.76 -20.43 -13.81
N PRO A 198 -25.64 -20.79 -12.87
CA PRO A 198 -25.58 -22.04 -12.13
C PRO A 198 -25.39 -23.28 -13.03
N GLY A 199 -24.62 -24.26 -12.56
CA GLY A 199 -24.32 -25.50 -13.29
C GLY A 199 -23.27 -25.35 -14.39
N THR A 200 -22.72 -24.15 -14.61
CA THR A 200 -21.61 -23.92 -15.55
C THR A 200 -20.28 -23.88 -14.81
N ARG A 201 -19.24 -24.43 -15.43
CA ARG A 201 -17.87 -24.39 -14.91
C ARG A 201 -17.16 -23.14 -15.45
N LEU A 202 -16.59 -22.34 -14.56
CA LEU A 202 -15.87 -21.10 -14.88
C LEU A 202 -14.37 -21.33 -15.02
N PHE A 203 -13.80 -22.24 -14.23
CA PHE A 203 -12.36 -22.50 -14.18
C PHE A 203 -12.03 -23.90 -14.67
N GLU A 204 -11.02 -24.00 -15.54
CA GLU A 204 -10.46 -25.29 -15.93
C GLU A 204 -9.79 -25.98 -14.72
N PRO A 205 -9.64 -27.32 -14.74
CA PRO A 205 -8.94 -28.03 -13.67
C PRO A 205 -7.57 -27.41 -13.35
N GLY A 206 -7.35 -27.04 -12.08
CA GLY A 206 -6.10 -26.44 -11.59
C GLY A 206 -5.94 -24.93 -11.86
N GLU A 207 -6.77 -24.33 -12.72
CA GLU A 207 -6.66 -22.90 -13.05
C GLU A 207 -6.92 -22.01 -11.83
N LEU A 208 -7.94 -22.37 -11.04
CA LEU A 208 -8.31 -21.63 -9.84
C LEU A 208 -7.26 -21.74 -8.73
N ASP A 209 -6.63 -22.91 -8.58
CA ASP A 209 -5.51 -23.11 -7.65
C ASP A 209 -4.30 -22.27 -8.05
N GLU A 210 -4.02 -22.20 -9.36
CA GLU A 210 -2.92 -21.39 -9.89
C GLU A 210 -3.18 -19.89 -9.72
N ALA A 211 -4.43 -19.44 -9.88
CA ALA A 211 -4.82 -18.04 -9.62
C ALA A 211 -4.58 -17.62 -8.16
N ALA A 212 -4.71 -18.56 -7.21
CA ALA A 212 -4.44 -18.31 -5.80
C ALA A 212 -2.94 -18.28 -5.43
N ARG A 213 -2.04 -18.64 -6.36
CA ARG A 213 -0.59 -18.61 -6.14
C ARG A 213 0.03 -17.30 -6.61
N THR A 214 0.96 -16.79 -5.83
CA THR A 214 1.85 -15.67 -6.21
C THR A 214 2.87 -16.13 -7.25
N ARG A 215 3.47 -15.20 -8.00
CA ARG A 215 4.53 -15.56 -8.97
C ARG A 215 5.72 -16.25 -8.30
N LEU A 216 6.04 -15.88 -7.05
CA LEU A 216 7.12 -16.53 -6.29
C LEU A 216 6.80 -17.98 -5.96
N GLN A 217 5.59 -18.30 -5.48
CA GLN A 217 5.19 -19.69 -5.21
C GLN A 217 5.23 -20.55 -6.48
N ARG A 218 4.81 -19.97 -7.60
CA ARG A 218 4.90 -20.63 -8.92
C ARG A 218 6.36 -20.82 -9.35
N ALA A 219 7.22 -19.84 -9.08
CA ALA A 219 8.64 -19.91 -9.40
C ALA A 219 9.36 -20.95 -8.53
N GLU A 220 8.96 -21.12 -7.27
CA GLU A 220 9.49 -22.19 -6.41
C GLU A 220 9.15 -23.57 -6.99
N ALA A 221 7.90 -23.79 -7.38
CA ALA A 221 7.48 -25.04 -8.01
C ALA A 221 8.21 -25.30 -9.35
N ALA A 222 8.37 -24.28 -10.20
CA ALA A 222 9.12 -24.38 -11.45
C ALA A 222 10.60 -24.71 -11.20
N LEU A 223 11.21 -24.12 -10.17
CA LEU A 223 12.58 -24.38 -9.78
C LEU A 223 12.77 -25.82 -9.27
N GLU A 224 11.81 -26.36 -8.54
CA GLU A 224 11.79 -27.78 -8.10
C GLU A 224 11.65 -28.74 -9.28
N ALA A 225 10.88 -28.37 -10.31
CA ALA A 225 10.74 -29.12 -11.55
C ALA A 225 11.94 -28.98 -12.51
N GLY A 226 12.89 -28.08 -12.21
CA GLY A 226 14.03 -27.79 -13.08
C GLY A 226 13.70 -26.95 -14.32
N ASP A 227 12.52 -26.31 -14.35
CA ASP A 227 12.08 -25.45 -15.45
C ASP A 227 12.61 -24.02 -15.27
N LEU A 228 13.88 -23.83 -15.63
CA LEU A 228 14.57 -22.55 -15.43
C LEU A 228 14.03 -21.43 -16.33
N GLU A 229 13.44 -21.76 -17.49
CA GLU A 229 12.80 -20.78 -18.37
C GLU A 229 11.55 -20.21 -17.70
N GLN A 230 10.72 -21.08 -17.13
CA GLN A 230 9.54 -20.66 -16.38
C GLN A 230 9.90 -19.88 -15.11
N VAL A 231 11.00 -20.23 -14.42
CA VAL A 231 11.53 -19.44 -13.30
C VAL A 231 11.88 -18.03 -13.75
N ALA A 232 12.65 -17.89 -14.84
CA ALA A 232 13.03 -16.57 -15.36
C ALA A 232 11.79 -15.71 -15.70
N ALA A 233 10.82 -16.31 -16.39
CA ALA A 233 9.57 -15.63 -16.73
C ALA A 233 8.77 -15.18 -15.50
N LEU A 234 8.76 -15.97 -14.42
CA LEU A 234 8.03 -15.62 -13.19
C LEU A 234 8.75 -14.57 -12.35
N LEU A 235 10.08 -14.54 -12.39
CA LEU A 235 10.88 -13.53 -11.70
C LEU A 235 10.84 -12.16 -12.39
N ASP A 236 10.71 -12.10 -13.72
CA ASP A 236 10.70 -10.82 -14.43
C ASP A 236 9.57 -9.88 -13.97
N GLY A 237 9.96 -8.71 -13.45
CA GLY A 237 9.03 -7.72 -12.88
C GLY A 237 8.36 -8.11 -11.56
N GLN A 238 8.87 -9.13 -10.85
CA GLN A 238 8.26 -9.67 -9.63
C GLN A 238 7.99 -8.61 -8.55
N ARG A 239 8.81 -7.55 -8.41
CA ARG A 239 8.55 -6.49 -7.42
C ARG A 239 7.17 -5.83 -7.53
N LYS A 240 6.57 -5.87 -8.73
CA LYS A 240 5.22 -5.32 -9.02
C LYS A 240 4.13 -6.40 -9.04
N ASP A 241 4.43 -7.66 -8.69
CA ASP A 241 3.45 -8.74 -8.60
C ASP A 241 2.33 -8.40 -7.60
N TRP A 242 2.68 -7.80 -6.46
CA TRP A 242 1.72 -7.40 -5.42
C TRP A 242 0.94 -6.11 -5.72
N MET A 243 1.11 -5.51 -6.90
CA MET A 243 0.45 -4.29 -7.34
C MET A 243 -1.09 -4.32 -7.19
N PRO A 244 -1.81 -5.44 -7.41
CA PRO A 244 -3.25 -5.49 -7.16
C PRO A 244 -3.65 -5.08 -5.74
N TRP A 245 -2.96 -5.62 -4.72
CA TRP A 245 -3.21 -5.25 -3.32
C TRP A 245 -2.73 -3.84 -3.02
N HIS A 246 -1.52 -3.49 -3.47
CA HIS A 246 -0.96 -2.16 -3.27
C HIS A 246 -1.90 -1.08 -3.81
N ASP A 247 -2.30 -1.17 -5.09
CA ASP A 247 -3.13 -0.15 -5.73
C ASP A 247 -4.53 -0.09 -5.12
N PHE A 248 -5.12 -1.24 -4.77
CA PHE A 248 -6.38 -1.29 -4.03
C PHE A 248 -6.29 -0.56 -2.67
N GLY A 249 -5.20 -0.80 -1.92
CA GLY A 249 -4.97 -0.17 -0.62
C GLY A 249 -4.80 1.35 -0.72
N ILE A 250 -4.00 1.85 -1.66
CA ILE A 250 -3.76 3.29 -1.80
C ILE A 250 -5.00 4.04 -2.31
N VAL A 251 -5.79 3.43 -3.19
CA VAL A 251 -7.05 4.04 -3.67
C VAL A 251 -8.08 4.08 -2.55
N CYS A 252 -8.15 3.03 -1.72
CA CYS A 252 -8.97 3.04 -0.52
C CYS A 252 -8.54 4.17 0.45
N LEU A 253 -7.24 4.33 0.69
CA LEU A 253 -6.71 5.42 1.52
C LEU A 253 -7.05 6.80 0.95
N GLU A 254 -6.97 6.99 -0.37
CA GLU A 254 -7.35 8.24 -1.03
C GLU A 254 -8.84 8.58 -0.82
N TYR A 255 -9.71 7.57 -0.94
CA TYR A 255 -11.14 7.76 -0.68
C TYR A 255 -11.40 8.09 0.79
N PHE A 256 -10.66 7.50 1.73
CA PHE A 256 -10.72 7.91 3.14
C PHE A 256 -10.32 9.37 3.36
N TYR A 257 -9.29 9.86 2.66
CA TYR A 257 -8.87 11.25 2.80
C TYR A 257 -9.91 12.21 2.25
N ASN A 258 -10.54 11.88 1.14
CA ASN A 258 -11.65 12.67 0.58
C ASN A 258 -12.88 12.66 1.51
N VAL A 259 -13.23 11.52 2.08
CA VAL A 259 -14.27 11.46 3.12
C VAL A 259 -13.90 12.37 4.30
N ALA A 260 -12.65 12.36 4.76
CA ALA A 260 -12.23 13.25 5.85
C ALA A 260 -12.39 14.73 5.49
N LEU A 261 -12.00 15.13 4.27
CA LEU A 261 -12.21 16.49 3.78
C LEU A 261 -13.69 16.89 3.75
N GLU A 262 -14.58 15.99 3.33
CA GLU A 262 -16.03 16.26 3.33
C GLU A 262 -16.61 16.37 4.75
N LEU A 263 -16.10 15.57 5.69
CA LEU A 263 -16.63 15.51 7.05
C LEU A 263 -16.16 16.67 7.94
N GLY A 264 -14.95 17.17 7.73
CA GLY A 264 -14.37 18.20 8.59
C GLY A 264 -13.24 19.02 7.97
N GLY A 265 -13.10 19.01 6.63
CA GLY A 265 -12.12 19.82 5.92
C GLY A 265 -10.66 19.42 6.14
N PRO A 266 -9.71 20.29 5.74
CA PRO A 266 -8.27 20.05 5.87
C PRO A 266 -7.81 19.78 7.31
N ASP A 267 -8.39 20.47 8.29
CA ASP A 267 -8.03 20.31 9.72
C ASP A 267 -8.39 18.91 10.23
N TYR A 268 -9.57 18.39 9.86
CA TYR A 268 -9.95 17.03 10.25
C TYR A 268 -9.11 15.97 9.53
N LEU A 269 -8.77 16.18 8.25
CA LEU A 269 -7.83 15.29 7.55
C LEU A 269 -6.46 15.25 8.23
N ASP A 270 -5.96 16.41 8.66
CA ASP A 270 -4.73 16.54 9.43
C ASP A 270 -4.81 15.75 10.75
N GLU A 271 -5.86 15.97 11.54
CA GLU A 271 -6.09 15.24 12.79
C GLU A 271 -6.20 13.71 12.55
N LEU A 272 -6.95 13.30 11.52
CA LEU A 272 -7.09 11.90 11.13
C LEU A 272 -5.72 11.28 10.84
N LEU A 273 -4.87 11.94 10.07
CA LEU A 273 -3.52 11.46 9.77
C LEU A 273 -2.64 11.40 11.02
N ALA A 274 -2.67 12.42 11.86
CA ALA A 274 -1.93 12.50 13.11
C ALA A 274 -2.28 11.37 14.09
N GLN A 275 -3.52 10.87 14.08
CA GLN A 275 -3.96 9.80 14.98
C GLN A 275 -3.92 8.40 14.38
N THR A 276 -3.96 8.27 13.05
CA THR A 276 -4.11 6.95 12.40
C THR A 276 -2.88 6.50 11.63
N TYR A 277 -2.12 7.43 11.05
CA TYR A 277 -0.96 7.16 10.21
C TYR A 277 0.36 7.51 10.92
N GLU A 278 0.50 8.75 11.40
CA GLU A 278 1.74 9.23 12.04
C GLU A 278 2.26 8.29 13.15
N PRO A 279 1.42 7.72 14.05
CA PRO A 279 1.93 6.85 15.10
C PRO A 279 2.56 5.56 14.57
N ALA A 280 2.08 5.03 13.43
CA ALA A 280 2.67 3.86 12.81
C ALA A 280 4.01 4.20 12.13
N PHE A 281 4.11 5.38 11.52
CA PHE A 281 5.35 5.88 10.94
C PHE A 281 6.41 6.17 12.02
N VAL A 282 6.03 6.85 13.10
CA VAL A 282 6.88 7.17 14.25
C VAL A 282 7.38 5.91 14.97
N ALA A 283 6.57 4.84 15.02
CA ALA A 283 7.00 3.57 15.61
C ALA A 283 8.24 2.96 14.90
N GLY A 284 8.48 3.33 13.64
CA GLY A 284 9.68 2.93 12.89
C GLY A 284 10.94 3.76 13.21
N PHE A 285 10.82 4.93 13.85
CA PHE A 285 11.94 5.85 14.06
C PHE A 285 13.16 5.22 14.74
N PRO A 286 13.02 4.43 15.83
CA PRO A 286 14.19 3.80 16.46
C PRO A 286 14.97 2.87 15.52
N ARG A 287 14.28 2.18 14.60
CA ARG A 287 14.92 1.30 13.62
C ARG A 287 15.73 2.11 12.61
N TYR A 288 15.15 3.16 12.04
CA TYR A 288 15.82 3.99 11.03
C TYR A 288 16.95 4.83 11.63
N ASP A 289 16.78 5.32 12.86
CA ASP A 289 17.84 6.05 13.56
C ASP A 289 19.02 5.16 13.94
N ALA A 290 18.83 3.84 14.06
CA ALA A 290 19.92 2.88 14.32
C ALA A 290 20.73 2.53 13.05
N MET A 291 20.14 2.53 11.86
CA MET A 291 20.80 2.15 10.58
C MET A 291 21.96 3.06 10.19
N SER A 292 23.08 2.51 9.75
CA SER A 292 24.14 3.27 9.06
C SER A 292 23.63 3.91 7.75
N ASP A 293 24.42 4.83 7.17
CA ASP A 293 24.08 5.45 5.87
C ASP A 293 23.90 4.39 4.76
N ASP A 294 24.74 3.33 4.76
CA ASP A 294 24.64 2.20 3.81
C ASP A 294 23.37 1.38 4.00
N GLU A 295 23.05 1.01 5.25
CA GLU A 295 21.83 0.27 5.57
C GLU A 295 20.59 1.08 5.22
N LEU A 296 20.61 2.38 5.50
CA LEU A 296 19.48 3.27 5.23
C LEU A 296 19.23 3.40 3.73
N VAL A 297 20.24 3.73 2.91
CA VAL A 297 20.02 3.92 1.47
C VAL A 297 19.51 2.63 0.81
N ARG A 298 20.00 1.46 1.24
CA ARG A 298 19.54 0.15 0.74
C ARG A 298 18.13 -0.18 1.19
N GLU A 299 17.78 0.09 2.45
CA GLU A 299 16.42 -0.14 2.96
C GLU A 299 15.40 0.75 2.26
N ILE A 300 15.74 2.01 2.00
CA ILE A 300 14.86 2.93 1.26
C ILE A 300 14.74 2.52 -0.21
N ALA A 301 15.83 2.08 -0.85
CA ALA A 301 15.78 1.54 -2.20
C ALA A 301 14.92 0.25 -2.29
N ARG A 302 15.06 -0.66 -1.32
CA ARG A 302 14.18 -1.84 -1.18
C ARG A 302 12.72 -1.40 -1.03
N THR A 303 12.46 -0.44 -0.14
CA THR A 303 11.12 0.09 0.11
C THR A 303 10.52 0.65 -1.18
N TRP A 304 11.25 1.48 -1.95
CA TRP A 304 10.73 2.05 -3.20
C TRP A 304 10.48 1.01 -4.29
N ASN A 305 11.33 -0.01 -4.40
CA ASN A 305 11.11 -1.12 -5.32
C ASN A 305 9.79 -1.83 -5.04
N TYR A 306 9.50 -2.14 -3.77
CA TYR A 306 8.22 -2.75 -3.39
C TYR A 306 7.09 -1.74 -3.33
N HIS A 307 7.32 -0.44 -3.16
CA HIS A 307 6.28 0.57 -3.30
C HIS A 307 5.79 0.75 -4.74
N CYS A 308 6.21 -0.12 -5.68
CA CYS A 308 5.87 -0.06 -7.10
C CYS A 308 6.33 1.22 -7.81
N ALA A 309 7.38 1.86 -7.30
CA ALA A 309 8.01 3.02 -7.93
C ALA A 309 9.04 2.60 -8.98
N ASP A 310 9.29 3.48 -9.95
CA ASP A 310 10.49 3.45 -10.79
C ASP A 310 11.33 4.66 -10.41
N PHE A 311 12.63 4.45 -10.14
CA PHE A 311 13.45 5.48 -9.52
C PHE A 311 14.94 5.39 -9.85
N LYS A 312 15.64 6.48 -9.54
CA LYS A 312 17.10 6.55 -9.49
C LYS A 312 17.54 7.17 -8.17
N ILE A 313 18.76 6.83 -7.76
CA ILE A 313 19.39 7.38 -6.56
C ILE A 313 20.51 8.32 -7.00
N GLN A 314 20.55 9.51 -6.40
CA GLN A 314 21.65 10.45 -6.50
C GLN A 314 22.21 10.66 -5.09
N GLU A 315 23.49 11.03 -5.01
CA GLU A 315 24.13 11.35 -3.75
C GLU A 315 24.62 12.79 -3.77
N GLU A 316 24.19 13.56 -2.77
CA GLU A 316 24.66 14.90 -2.46
C GLU A 316 25.51 14.85 -1.19
N ASP A 317 26.13 15.97 -0.82
CA ASP A 317 27.06 16.04 0.32
C ASP A 317 26.45 15.59 1.65
N ASP A 318 25.17 15.90 1.87
CA ASP A 318 24.46 15.70 3.14
C ASP A 318 23.33 14.66 3.08
N ARG A 319 22.96 14.17 1.88
CA ARG A 319 21.79 13.30 1.68
C ARG A 319 21.92 12.38 0.47
N PHE A 320 21.08 11.36 0.45
CA PHE A 320 20.70 10.63 -0.75
C PHE A 320 19.39 11.20 -1.30
N VAL A 321 19.31 11.36 -2.62
CA VAL A 321 18.12 11.86 -3.32
C VAL A 321 17.54 10.74 -4.17
N PHE A 322 16.34 10.31 -3.83
CA PHE A 322 15.55 9.38 -4.62
C PHE A 322 14.66 10.20 -5.56
N VAL A 323 14.92 10.12 -6.86
CA VAL A 323 14.10 10.75 -7.89
C VAL A 323 13.14 9.69 -8.43
N LEU A 324 11.86 9.86 -8.14
CA LEU A 324 10.81 8.85 -8.34
C LEU A 324 9.92 9.27 -9.50
N ASP A 325 9.84 8.47 -10.57
CA ASP A 325 9.13 8.81 -11.79
C ASP A 325 8.36 7.61 -12.39
N PRO A 326 7.11 7.36 -11.98
CA PRO A 326 6.39 8.02 -10.88
C PRO A 326 6.85 7.54 -9.50
N CYS A 327 6.55 8.30 -8.45
CA CYS A 327 6.51 7.69 -7.11
C CYS A 327 5.39 6.66 -7.02
N GLY A 328 5.62 5.68 -6.15
CA GLY A 328 4.89 4.44 -6.06
C GLY A 328 3.38 4.57 -5.85
N SER A 329 2.88 5.68 -5.33
CA SER A 329 1.44 5.86 -5.08
C SER A 329 0.91 7.20 -5.58
N GLY A 330 1.22 8.31 -4.90
CA GLY A 330 0.67 9.64 -5.25
C GLY A 330 0.93 10.03 -6.71
N GLY A 331 2.12 9.72 -7.21
CA GLY A 331 2.51 9.97 -8.60
C GLY A 331 1.79 9.07 -9.60
N ARG A 332 1.49 7.82 -9.22
CA ARG A 332 0.68 6.91 -10.02
C ARG A 332 -0.80 7.31 -10.04
N LEU A 333 -1.37 7.64 -8.89
CA LEU A 333 -2.73 8.18 -8.76
C LEU A 333 -2.89 9.46 -9.59
N LEU A 334 -1.91 10.37 -9.52
CA LEU A 334 -1.92 11.62 -10.28
C LEU A 334 -1.87 11.39 -11.80
N ARG A 335 -1.35 10.25 -12.26
CA ARG A 335 -1.28 9.85 -13.66
C ARG A 335 -2.40 8.91 -14.10
N GLY A 336 -3.30 8.48 -13.20
CA GLY A 336 -4.27 7.42 -13.48
C GLY A 336 -3.62 6.06 -13.77
N GLN A 337 -2.37 5.84 -13.34
CA GLN A 337 -1.59 4.63 -13.59
C GLN A 337 -1.75 3.64 -12.44
N VAL A 338 -2.99 3.31 -12.10
CA VAL A 338 -3.32 2.30 -11.07
C VAL A 338 -3.97 1.08 -11.69
N TRP A 339 -3.84 -0.05 -11.00
CA TRP A 339 -4.40 -1.32 -11.41
C TRP A 339 -5.89 -1.20 -11.72
N ARG A 340 -6.31 -1.85 -12.81
CA ARG A 340 -7.70 -1.86 -13.31
C ARG A 340 -8.32 -0.50 -13.60
N ASP A 341 -7.51 0.55 -13.82
CA ASP A 341 -8.04 1.89 -14.09
C ASP A 341 -9.01 2.37 -12.98
N MET A 342 -8.74 1.94 -11.74
CA MET A 342 -9.72 2.06 -10.66
C MET A 342 -9.84 3.47 -10.07
N PHE A 343 -9.06 4.43 -10.55
CA PHE A 343 -8.98 5.78 -10.00
C PHE A 343 -8.54 6.83 -11.02
N HIS A 344 -9.29 7.93 -11.08
CA HIS A 344 -8.88 9.20 -11.70
C HIS A 344 -9.27 10.37 -10.79
N TYR A 345 -8.42 11.39 -10.73
CA TYR A 345 -8.78 12.65 -10.06
C TYR A 345 -9.97 13.34 -10.76
N GLY A 346 -10.88 13.89 -9.97
CA GLY A 346 -12.10 14.56 -10.45
C GLY A 346 -13.36 13.70 -10.42
N GLU A 347 -13.22 12.41 -10.16
CA GLU A 347 -14.31 11.47 -9.90
C GLU A 347 -14.84 11.59 -8.46
N PRO A 348 -15.94 10.90 -8.10
CA PRO A 348 -16.39 10.83 -6.71
C PRO A 348 -15.29 10.32 -5.78
N LEU A 349 -15.13 11.00 -4.64
CA LEU A 349 -14.09 10.73 -3.63
C LEU A 349 -12.65 10.86 -4.14
N SER A 350 -12.38 11.53 -5.26
CA SER A 350 -11.04 11.74 -5.80
C SER A 350 -10.75 13.21 -6.10
N GLN A 351 -11.13 14.10 -5.19
CA GLN A 351 -10.89 15.53 -5.33
C GLN A 351 -9.47 15.88 -4.85
N LYS A 352 -8.90 16.90 -5.48
CA LYS A 352 -7.69 17.57 -5.00
C LYS A 352 -8.06 18.64 -3.97
N MET A 353 -7.11 18.99 -3.11
CA MET A 353 -7.28 20.10 -2.18
C MET A 353 -7.05 21.44 -2.90
N PRO A 354 -8.07 22.32 -3.00
CA PRO A 354 -7.94 23.56 -3.78
C PRO A 354 -7.12 24.64 -3.08
N GLN A 355 -7.13 24.66 -1.75
CA GLN A 355 -6.49 25.70 -0.94
C GLN A 355 -5.23 25.19 -0.23
N PRO A 356 -4.23 26.06 0.01
CA PRO A 356 -3.05 25.74 0.78
C PRO A 356 -3.39 25.35 2.22
N HIS A 357 -2.72 24.32 2.71
CA HIS A 357 -2.78 23.87 4.09
C HIS A 357 -1.44 23.23 4.48
N PRO A 358 -0.98 23.30 5.74
CA PRO A 358 0.22 22.56 6.17
C PRO A 358 0.22 21.08 5.78
N ILE A 359 -0.94 20.42 5.84
CA ILE A 359 -1.10 19.00 5.48
C ILE A 359 -1.02 18.72 3.98
N ASN A 360 -1.03 19.73 3.10
CA ASN A 360 -0.89 19.54 1.65
C ASN A 360 0.36 20.22 1.08
N PHE A 361 1.36 20.44 1.93
CA PHE A 361 2.60 21.15 1.60
C PHE A 361 2.40 22.64 1.27
N GLN A 362 1.34 23.27 1.78
CA GLN A 362 0.97 24.65 1.47
C GLN A 362 0.75 24.87 -0.04
N ARG A 363 0.12 23.90 -0.71
CA ARG A 363 -0.10 23.91 -2.16
C ARG A 363 -1.55 24.17 -2.52
N HIS A 364 -1.73 24.91 -3.61
CA HIS A 364 -2.99 24.91 -4.36
C HIS A 364 -3.09 23.65 -5.24
N ASP A 365 -4.32 23.19 -5.44
CA ASP A 365 -4.66 22.03 -6.28
C ASP A 365 -3.79 20.79 -5.97
N ALA A 366 -3.61 20.51 -4.68
CA ALA A 366 -2.73 19.45 -4.21
C ALA A 366 -3.42 18.09 -4.28
N PRO A 367 -2.77 17.03 -4.79
CA PRO A 367 -3.29 15.66 -4.69
C PRO A 367 -3.52 15.29 -3.22
N THR A 368 -4.76 14.95 -2.86
CA THR A 368 -5.13 14.65 -1.47
C THR A 368 -4.35 13.46 -0.93
N TYR A 369 -3.98 12.51 -1.79
CA TYR A 369 -3.17 11.36 -1.39
C TYR A 369 -1.83 11.78 -0.78
N CYS A 370 -1.19 12.82 -1.31
CA CYS A 370 0.12 13.29 -0.85
C CYS A 370 0.09 13.87 0.57
N THR A 371 -1.08 14.06 1.19
CA THR A 371 -1.21 14.61 2.54
C THR A 371 -0.56 13.74 3.62
N HIS A 372 -0.53 12.42 3.44
CA HIS A 372 0.19 11.54 4.36
C HIS A 372 1.72 11.76 4.32
N CYS A 373 2.27 12.21 3.18
CA CYS A 373 3.67 12.59 3.07
C CYS A 373 3.96 13.88 3.85
N ALA A 374 3.02 14.84 3.87
CA ALA A 374 3.17 16.04 4.67
C ALA A 374 3.13 15.71 6.18
N ALA A 375 2.25 14.78 6.57
CA ALA A 375 2.18 14.26 7.93
C ALA A 375 3.51 13.59 8.36
N SER A 376 4.08 12.71 7.53
CA SER A 376 5.37 12.07 7.82
C SER A 376 6.54 13.07 7.85
N ASN A 377 6.56 14.07 6.96
CA ASN A 377 7.54 15.16 7.01
C ASN A 377 7.46 15.92 8.33
N ARG A 378 6.25 16.32 8.74
CA ARG A 378 6.04 17.06 9.98
C ARG A 378 6.48 16.25 11.19
N ALA A 379 6.22 14.95 11.23
CA ALA A 379 6.71 14.06 12.30
C ALA A 379 8.25 14.02 12.37
N GLN A 380 8.93 14.00 11.22
CA GLN A 380 10.40 14.04 11.17
C GLN A 380 10.95 15.40 11.61
N PHE A 381 10.37 16.51 11.16
CA PHE A 381 10.83 17.85 11.53
C PHE A 381 10.55 18.23 13.00
N LYS A 382 9.61 17.56 13.67
CA LYS A 382 9.34 17.72 15.11
C LYS A 382 10.30 16.94 16.02
N GLY A 383 11.44 16.48 15.50
CA GLY A 383 12.50 15.81 16.27
C GLY A 383 12.72 14.33 15.92
N GLY A 384 12.12 13.85 14.82
CA GLY A 384 12.39 12.52 14.27
C GLY A 384 13.66 12.47 13.41
N PRO A 385 14.11 11.26 13.03
CA PRO A 385 15.18 11.09 12.05
C PRO A 385 14.73 11.58 10.67
N LEU A 386 15.61 12.28 9.94
CA LEU A 386 15.33 12.78 8.59
C LEU A 386 15.63 11.72 7.52
N PHE A 387 14.98 10.56 7.61
CA PHE A 387 15.29 9.40 6.77
C PHE A 387 14.44 9.31 5.50
N PHE A 388 13.27 9.97 5.49
CA PHE A 388 12.28 9.90 4.42
C PHE A 388 11.57 11.25 4.23
N VAL A 389 12.32 12.30 3.96
CA VAL A 389 11.76 13.65 3.76
C VAL A 389 11.31 13.81 2.31
N ILE A 390 10.03 14.10 2.07
CA ILE A 390 9.50 14.35 0.73
C ILE A 390 9.61 15.83 0.38
N ASP A 391 10.07 16.16 -0.82
CA ASP A 391 9.86 17.49 -1.38
C ASP A 391 8.45 17.58 -1.95
N GLY A 392 7.55 18.20 -1.18
CA GLY A 392 6.16 18.35 -1.56
C GLY A 392 5.96 19.20 -2.81
N HIS A 393 6.95 19.97 -3.25
CA HIS A 393 6.87 20.87 -4.40
C HIS A 393 7.55 20.32 -5.67
N ALA A 394 8.17 19.13 -5.59
CA ALA A 394 8.81 18.50 -6.75
C ALA A 394 7.79 17.96 -7.77
N GLN A 395 6.72 17.32 -7.30
CA GLN A 395 5.63 16.79 -8.13
C GLN A 395 4.40 17.68 -8.05
N MET A 396 4.30 18.66 -8.94
CA MET A 396 3.17 19.58 -9.02
C MET A 396 2.10 19.13 -10.00
N GLN A 397 2.49 18.38 -11.04
CA GLN A 397 1.61 17.96 -12.14
C GLN A 397 1.82 16.49 -12.54
N PRO A 398 0.85 15.87 -13.24
CA PRO A 398 1.06 14.57 -13.89
C PRO A 398 2.32 14.59 -14.77
N GLY A 399 3.08 13.50 -14.75
CA GLY A 399 4.35 13.39 -15.50
C GLY A 399 5.58 13.99 -14.81
N GLN A 400 5.43 14.75 -13.72
CA GLN A 400 6.58 15.23 -12.94
C GLN A 400 7.06 14.17 -11.93
N PRO A 401 8.37 14.09 -11.67
CA PRO A 401 8.91 13.19 -10.65
C PRO A 401 8.68 13.74 -9.24
N CYS A 402 8.53 12.84 -8.27
CA CYS A 402 8.64 13.17 -6.86
C CYS A 402 10.10 13.08 -6.41
N ARG A 403 10.46 13.76 -5.32
CA ARG A 403 11.77 13.65 -4.68
C ARG A 403 11.63 13.28 -3.22
N GLN A 404 12.42 12.30 -2.82
CA GLN A 404 12.58 11.90 -1.43
C GLN A 404 14.05 12.00 -1.03
N PHE A 405 14.30 12.56 0.15
CA PHE A 405 15.62 12.76 0.72
C PHE A 405 15.82 11.86 1.94
N SER A 406 16.95 11.17 1.98
CA SER A 406 17.45 10.47 3.16
C SER A 406 18.73 11.15 3.62
N TYR A 407 18.69 11.88 4.72
CA TYR A 407 19.85 12.62 5.21
C TYR A 407 20.85 11.67 5.88
N LYS A 408 22.13 11.89 5.58
CA LYS A 408 23.25 11.12 6.13
C LYS A 408 23.40 11.43 7.62
N LYS A 409 23.75 10.42 8.41
CA LYS A 409 23.91 10.55 9.86
C LYS A 409 25.00 11.52 10.26
N ALA A 410 26.13 11.44 9.56
CA ALA A 410 27.31 12.23 9.89
C ALA A 410 27.19 13.67 9.37
N ALA A 411 26.33 13.95 8.39
CA ALA A 411 26.17 15.28 7.83
C ALA A 411 25.60 16.25 8.88
N ALA A 412 26.06 17.50 8.83
CA ALA A 412 25.32 18.58 9.47
C ALA A 412 23.94 18.58 8.81
N ARG A 413 22.90 18.16 9.56
CA ARG A 413 21.51 18.02 9.09
C ARG A 413 20.89 19.39 8.80
N ARG A 414 21.50 20.14 7.90
CA ARG A 414 21.06 21.43 7.37
C ARG A 414 19.98 21.13 6.34
N CYS A 415 18.82 20.74 6.85
CA CYS A 415 17.63 20.63 6.02
C CYS A 415 17.38 22.00 5.38
N ASP A 416 17.09 22.01 4.07
CA ASP A 416 16.69 23.24 3.39
C ASP A 416 15.52 23.86 4.17
N PRO A 417 15.63 25.13 4.64
CA PRO A 417 14.58 25.77 5.43
C PRO A 417 13.24 25.86 4.71
N ALA A 418 13.22 25.73 3.37
CA ALA A 418 11.99 25.64 2.60
C ALA A 418 11.20 24.35 2.90
N LEU A 419 11.86 23.23 3.21
CA LEU A 419 11.19 21.94 3.44
C LEU A 419 10.30 21.92 4.69
N PRO A 420 10.76 22.36 5.89
CA PRO A 420 9.87 22.52 7.05
C PRO A 420 8.74 23.54 6.80
N ALA A 421 9.01 24.61 6.05
CA ALA A 421 8.01 25.63 5.74
C ALA A 421 6.83 25.08 4.92
N GLN A 422 7.08 24.12 4.03
CA GLN A 422 6.02 23.43 3.27
C GLN A 422 4.97 22.80 4.22
N VAL A 423 5.37 22.33 5.40
CA VAL A 423 4.45 21.69 6.36
C VAL A 423 4.10 22.59 7.56
N GLY A 424 4.23 23.90 7.37
CA GLY A 424 3.82 24.91 8.36
C GLY A 424 4.74 25.01 9.60
N LEU A 425 5.99 24.55 9.50
CA LEU A 425 6.97 24.69 10.57
C LEU A 425 7.97 25.80 10.22
N SER A 426 8.34 26.61 11.21
CA SER A 426 9.47 27.52 11.09
C SER A 426 10.76 26.71 10.94
N PRO A 427 11.77 27.22 10.21
CA PRO A 427 13.08 26.59 10.19
C PRO A 427 13.61 26.49 11.62
N THR A 428 14.04 25.32 12.05
CA THR A 428 14.75 25.19 13.33
C THR A 428 16.02 26.04 13.24
N PRO A 429 16.28 26.96 14.18
CA PRO A 429 17.53 27.70 14.17
C PRO A 429 18.70 26.71 14.20
N SER A 430 19.64 26.87 13.27
CA SER A 430 20.84 26.03 13.25
C SER A 430 21.56 26.15 14.60
N PRO A 431 22.07 25.06 15.18
CA PRO A 431 22.94 25.15 16.34
C PRO A 431 24.30 25.69 15.89
N GLU A 432 24.41 27.01 15.71
CA GLU A 432 25.67 27.73 15.63
C GLU A 432 25.63 28.82 16.70
N GLY A 433 26.36 28.61 17.80
CA GLY A 433 26.40 29.58 18.89
C GLY A 433 26.91 29.09 20.24
N THR A 434 27.97 28.28 20.29
CA THR A 434 28.89 28.31 21.44
C THR A 434 30.29 28.50 20.89
N SER A 435 30.72 29.75 20.96
CA SER A 435 32.08 30.28 20.76
C SER A 435 33.14 29.49 21.50
#